data_AF-A0A8T7AKQ0-F1
#
_entry.id   AF-A0A8T7AKQ0-F1
#
_cell.length_a   1.000
_cell.length_b   1.000
_cell.length_c   1.000
_cell.angle_alpha   90.00
_cell.angle_beta   90.00
_cell.angle_gamma   90.00
#
_symmetry.space_group_name_H-M   'P 1'
#
loop_
_entity.id
_entity.type
_entity.pdbx_description
1 polymer ?
#
loop_
_entity_poly.entity_id
_entity_poly.type
_entity_poly.pdbx_seq_one_letter_code
_entity_poly.pdbx_strand_id
1 'polypeptide(L)'
;MAKNTITAFLKLVDDQFQRQLGQNESKLTKFGKGFAKGATVVAAAGTAAFVAARPLVDAASDLNEVTSKTGEIFGPAATDVEAFADAASRSAGLSKRAALEFASNFGQFGTAAGLTGADLSDFSTDLTGLTSDLASFNNLSNDEAAQKLLSGLAGETEPLRELGVFMNAAAVEAKALELGLTGVNDPLTDQEKILARTALIYEQTTAAQGDFARTSDGFANQQRILAAEFENLQAELGEKLLPIFIRVTEWILDDLI
;
A
#
# COMPACT_ATOMS: atom_id res chain seq x y z
N MET A 1 -1.57 24.33 -14.07
CA MET A 1 -2.48 23.61 -14.98
C MET A 1 -3.10 22.35 -14.35
N ALA A 2 -2.36 21.53 -13.57
CA ALA A 2 -2.88 20.29 -12.97
C ALA A 2 -4.09 20.43 -12.01
N LYS A 3 -4.15 21.49 -11.18
CA LYS A 3 -5.32 21.75 -10.31
C LYS A 3 -6.63 21.87 -11.10
N ASN A 4 -6.59 22.51 -12.27
CA ASN A 4 -7.79 22.71 -13.09
C ASN A 4 -8.28 21.40 -13.72
N THR A 5 -7.38 20.45 -14.01
CA THR A 5 -7.74 19.15 -14.60
C THR A 5 -8.38 18.22 -13.57
N ILE A 6 -7.86 18.19 -12.34
CA ILE A 6 -8.46 17.43 -11.24
C ILE A 6 -9.82 18.03 -10.86
N THR A 7 -9.93 19.36 -10.75
CA THR A 7 -11.24 20.00 -10.51
C THR A 7 -12.23 19.79 -11.65
N ALA A 8 -11.76 19.73 -12.90
CA ALA A 8 -12.62 19.41 -14.05
C ALA A 8 -13.06 17.94 -14.05
N PHE A 9 -12.19 17.00 -13.68
CA PHE A 9 -12.54 15.59 -13.51
C PHE A 9 -13.52 15.38 -12.36
N LEU A 10 -13.27 16.02 -11.20
CA LEU A 10 -14.18 15.97 -10.05
C LEU A 10 -15.54 16.59 -10.38
N LYS A 11 -15.58 17.71 -11.12
CA LYS A 11 -16.85 18.27 -11.63
C LYS A 11 -17.52 17.37 -12.66
N LEU A 12 -16.77 16.67 -13.51
CA LEU A 12 -17.34 15.74 -14.48
C LEU A 12 -17.95 14.53 -13.77
N VAL A 13 -17.26 13.99 -12.76
CA VAL A 13 -17.73 12.89 -11.91
C VAL A 13 -18.95 13.35 -11.09
N ASP A 14 -18.91 14.53 -10.47
CA ASP A 14 -20.04 15.11 -9.74
C ASP A 14 -21.21 15.39 -10.70
N ASP A 15 -21.02 15.99 -11.87
CA ASP A 15 -22.08 16.21 -12.85
C ASP A 15 -22.65 14.88 -13.40
N GLN A 16 -21.82 13.86 -13.61
CA GLN A 16 -22.28 12.52 -14.01
C GLN A 16 -23.07 11.86 -12.89
N PHE A 17 -22.61 11.98 -11.66
CA PHE A 17 -23.26 11.46 -10.46
C PHE A 17 -24.58 12.19 -10.20
N GLN A 18 -24.61 13.52 -10.27
CA GLN A 18 -25.80 14.37 -10.14
C GLN A 18 -26.78 14.18 -11.30
N ARG A 19 -26.32 13.89 -12.53
CA ARG A 19 -27.22 13.51 -13.64
C ARG A 19 -27.82 12.12 -13.43
N GLN A 20 -27.05 11.16 -12.91
CA GLN A 20 -27.56 9.84 -12.52
C GLN A 20 -28.49 9.93 -11.30
N LEU A 21 -28.28 10.87 -10.37
CA LEU A 21 -29.17 11.15 -9.24
C LEU A 21 -30.42 11.93 -9.67
N GLY A 22 -30.28 12.92 -10.54
CA GLY A 22 -31.37 13.78 -11.07
C GLY A 22 -32.35 13.02 -11.96
N GLN A 23 -31.88 12.03 -12.73
CA GLN A 23 -32.76 11.08 -13.42
C GLN A 23 -33.46 10.10 -12.45
N ASN A 24 -32.97 10.00 -11.22
CA ASN A 24 -33.48 9.13 -10.16
C ASN A 24 -34.12 9.90 -8.99
N GLU A 25 -34.32 11.23 -9.06
CA GLU A 25 -34.90 12.03 -7.97
C GLU A 25 -36.31 11.57 -7.59
N SER A 26 -37.09 11.09 -8.56
CA SER A 26 -38.40 10.49 -8.31
C SER A 26 -38.33 9.15 -7.57
N LYS A 27 -37.17 8.49 -7.56
CA LYS A 27 -36.87 7.26 -6.81
C LYS A 27 -36.19 7.56 -5.48
N LEU A 28 -35.32 8.57 -5.38
CA LEU A 28 -34.68 9.03 -4.14
C LEU A 28 -35.65 9.72 -3.17
N THR A 29 -36.59 10.51 -3.68
CA THR A 29 -37.63 11.14 -2.83
C THR A 29 -38.65 10.11 -2.32
N LYS A 30 -38.80 8.98 -3.05
CA LYS A 30 -39.53 7.79 -2.58
C LYS A 30 -38.69 6.93 -1.63
N PHE A 31 -37.38 6.90 -1.78
CA PHE A 31 -36.42 6.24 -0.90
C PHE A 31 -36.45 6.87 0.51
N GLY A 32 -36.40 8.21 0.61
CA GLY A 32 -36.51 8.91 1.90
C GLY A 32 -37.87 8.76 2.60
N LYS A 33 -38.96 8.59 1.85
CA LYS A 33 -40.31 8.37 2.41
C LYS A 33 -40.63 6.89 2.70
N GLY A 34 -39.92 5.95 2.06
CA GLY A 34 -40.03 4.50 2.32
C GLY A 34 -39.20 4.03 3.51
N PHE A 35 -38.10 4.71 3.84
CA PHE A 35 -37.27 4.40 5.01
C PHE A 35 -38.03 4.57 6.34
N ALA A 36 -39.03 5.46 6.38
CA ALA A 36 -39.88 5.68 7.55
C ALA A 36 -41.00 4.63 7.73
N LYS A 37 -41.23 3.75 6.76
CA LYS A 37 -42.28 2.71 6.80
C LYS A 37 -41.79 1.39 6.19
N GLY A 38 -41.11 0.58 7.00
CA GLY A 38 -41.09 -0.88 6.89
C GLY A 38 -40.41 -1.49 5.66
N ALA A 39 -39.13 -1.83 5.81
CA ALA A 39 -38.46 -3.07 5.38
C ALA A 39 -38.57 -3.62 3.92
N THR A 40 -39.25 -2.98 2.96
CA THR A 40 -39.58 -3.67 1.68
C THR A 40 -39.15 -2.99 0.37
N VAL A 41 -38.33 -1.92 0.39
CA VAL A 41 -37.88 -1.25 -0.86
C VAL A 41 -36.34 -1.19 -0.99
N VAL A 42 -35.67 -2.33 -0.80
CA VAL A 42 -34.22 -2.47 -1.12
C VAL A 42 -33.99 -3.13 -2.50
N ALA A 43 -34.97 -3.86 -3.05
CA ALA A 43 -34.65 -4.93 -3.99
C ALA A 43 -34.13 -4.55 -5.40
N ALA A 44 -34.41 -3.35 -5.96
CA ALA A 44 -34.09 -3.08 -7.38
C ALA A 44 -33.25 -1.82 -7.66
N ALA A 45 -33.38 -0.76 -6.84
CA ALA A 45 -32.56 0.45 -6.97
C ALA A 45 -31.41 0.47 -5.94
N GLY A 46 -31.57 -0.20 -4.79
CA GLY A 46 -30.54 -0.34 -3.76
C GLY A 46 -29.45 -1.33 -4.16
N THR A 47 -29.80 -2.43 -4.84
CA THR A 47 -28.86 -3.45 -5.31
C THR A 47 -27.87 -2.92 -6.35
N ALA A 48 -28.31 -2.12 -7.33
CA ALA A 48 -27.39 -1.58 -8.34
C ALA A 48 -26.41 -0.55 -7.76
N ALA A 49 -26.88 0.36 -6.90
CA ALA A 49 -26.01 1.33 -6.22
C ALA A 49 -25.06 0.65 -5.22
N PHE A 50 -25.53 -0.38 -4.51
CA PHE A 50 -24.72 -1.20 -3.62
C PHE A 50 -23.64 -1.97 -4.38
N VAL A 51 -23.98 -2.61 -5.51
CA VAL A 51 -22.99 -3.29 -6.36
C VAL A 51 -21.98 -2.30 -6.94
N ALA A 52 -22.41 -1.11 -7.35
CA ALA A 52 -21.52 -0.07 -7.88
C ALA A 52 -20.60 0.53 -6.81
N ALA A 53 -21.05 0.62 -5.55
CA ALA A 53 -20.26 1.12 -4.43
C ALA A 53 -19.33 0.08 -3.80
N ARG A 54 -19.57 -1.21 -4.07
CA ARG A 54 -18.79 -2.33 -3.49
C ARG A 54 -17.27 -2.18 -3.68
N PRO A 55 -16.73 -1.83 -4.86
CA PRO A 55 -15.28 -1.67 -5.02
C PRO A 55 -14.67 -0.56 -4.14
N LEU A 56 -15.44 0.48 -3.82
CA LEU A 56 -14.98 1.53 -2.91
C LEU A 56 -14.90 0.98 -1.48
N VAL A 57 -15.94 0.26 -1.05
CA VAL A 57 -16.01 -0.36 0.27
C VAL A 57 -14.94 -1.43 0.43
N ASP A 58 -14.69 -2.24 -0.59
CA ASP A 58 -13.61 -3.23 -0.60
C ASP A 58 -12.26 -2.52 -0.45
N ALA A 59 -11.99 -1.46 -1.22
CA ALA A 59 -10.74 -0.69 -1.10
C ALA A 59 -10.54 -0.08 0.31
N ALA A 60 -11.60 0.41 0.95
CA ALA A 60 -11.55 0.90 2.32
C ALA A 60 -11.35 -0.23 3.34
N SER A 61 -11.99 -1.38 3.12
CA SER A 61 -11.81 -2.57 3.96
C SER A 61 -10.36 -3.06 3.89
N ASP A 62 -9.80 -3.16 2.69
CA ASP A 62 -8.41 -3.59 2.48
C ASP A 62 -7.41 -2.60 3.12
N LEU A 63 -7.68 -1.29 3.03
CA LEU A 63 -6.87 -0.27 3.70
C LEU A 63 -6.94 -0.41 5.23
N ASN A 64 -8.13 -0.65 5.80
CA ASN A 64 -8.30 -0.86 7.24
C ASN A 64 -7.63 -2.14 7.73
N GLU A 65 -7.69 -3.22 6.94
CA GLU A 65 -7.01 -4.49 7.24
C GLU A 65 -5.50 -4.30 7.31
N VAL A 66 -4.90 -3.67 6.30
CA VAL A 66 -3.45 -3.45 6.30
C VAL A 66 -3.01 -2.44 7.36
N THR A 67 -3.83 -1.44 7.68
CA THR A 67 -3.56 -0.51 8.78
C THR A 67 -3.54 -1.25 10.11
N SER A 68 -4.49 -2.16 10.33
CA SER A 68 -4.54 -3.00 11.54
C SER A 68 -3.31 -3.91 11.63
N LYS A 69 -2.96 -4.59 10.52
CA LYS A 69 -1.74 -5.41 10.41
C LYS A 69 -0.47 -4.59 10.71
N THR A 70 -0.40 -3.36 10.22
CA THR A 70 0.71 -2.43 10.51
C THR A 70 0.75 -2.12 12.00
N GLY A 71 -0.38 -1.81 12.62
CA GLY A 71 -0.49 -1.59 14.07
C GLY A 71 0.04 -2.76 14.90
N GLU A 72 -0.29 -3.99 14.53
CA GLU A 72 0.18 -5.21 15.23
C GLU A 72 1.69 -5.45 15.07
N ILE A 73 2.26 -5.15 13.90
CA ILE A 73 3.70 -5.37 13.63
C ILE A 73 4.56 -4.30 14.31
N PHE A 74 4.17 -3.03 14.21
CA PHE A 74 5.02 -1.90 14.62
C PHE A 74 4.64 -1.34 15.99
N GLY A 75 3.46 -1.66 16.53
CA GLY A 75 2.98 -1.12 17.79
C GLY A 75 3.01 0.41 17.79
N PRO A 76 3.65 1.08 18.77
CA PRO A 76 3.76 2.54 18.80
C PRO A 76 4.46 3.16 17.57
N ALA A 77 5.37 2.43 16.91
CA ALA A 77 6.07 2.92 15.72
C ALA A 77 5.20 2.88 14.45
N ALA A 78 3.98 2.32 14.51
CA ALA A 78 3.05 2.31 13.39
C ALA A 78 2.72 3.73 12.91
N THR A 79 2.73 4.73 13.81
CA THR A 79 2.50 6.14 13.45
C THR A 79 3.52 6.66 12.43
N ASP A 80 4.79 6.25 12.53
CA ASP A 80 5.82 6.69 11.59
C ASP A 80 5.63 6.03 10.22
N VAL A 81 5.23 4.75 10.21
CA VAL A 81 4.92 4.00 8.99
C VAL A 81 3.67 4.55 8.30
N GLU A 82 2.63 4.91 9.07
CA GLU A 82 1.43 5.55 8.55
C GLU A 82 1.72 6.95 7.98
N ALA A 83 2.55 7.74 8.66
CA ALA A 83 2.97 9.05 8.17
C ALA A 83 3.76 8.95 6.85
N PHE A 84 4.62 7.95 6.72
CA PHE A 84 5.28 7.62 5.46
C PHE A 84 4.24 7.24 4.38
N ALA A 85 3.30 6.35 4.70
CA ALA A 85 2.30 5.86 3.77
C ALA A 85 1.34 6.96 3.28
N ASP A 86 1.01 7.94 4.12
CA ASP A 86 0.22 9.13 3.75
C ASP A 86 0.91 9.98 2.67
N ALA A 87 2.25 10.04 2.68
CA ALA A 87 3.03 10.77 1.68
C ALA A 87 3.41 9.93 0.45
N ALA A 88 3.27 8.60 0.54
CA ALA A 88 3.85 7.64 -0.40
C ALA A 88 3.33 7.77 -1.84
N SER A 89 2.11 8.29 -2.04
CA SER A 89 1.58 8.50 -3.40
C SER A 89 2.41 9.48 -4.20
N ARG A 90 3.01 10.48 -3.53
CA ARG A 90 3.85 11.51 -4.15
C ARG A 90 5.33 11.21 -4.01
N SER A 91 5.77 10.68 -2.88
CA SER A 91 7.19 10.40 -2.62
C SER A 91 7.67 9.10 -3.26
N ALA A 92 6.77 8.12 -3.45
CA ALA A 92 7.12 6.76 -3.86
C ALA A 92 6.17 6.18 -4.94
N GLY A 93 5.11 6.90 -5.35
CA GLY A 93 4.15 6.43 -6.34
C GLY A 93 3.35 5.21 -5.87
N LEU A 94 3.12 5.11 -4.56
CA LEU A 94 2.39 4.02 -3.91
C LEU A 94 1.09 4.55 -3.30
N SER A 95 -0.01 3.79 -3.41
CA SER A 95 -1.18 4.09 -2.58
C SER A 95 -0.81 3.91 -1.10
N LYS A 96 -1.57 4.54 -0.20
CA LYS A 96 -1.38 4.37 1.25
C LYS A 96 -1.43 2.89 1.61
N ARG A 97 -2.40 2.15 1.07
CA ARG A 97 -2.55 0.71 1.27
C ARG A 97 -1.30 -0.06 0.81
N ALA A 98 -0.80 0.21 -0.40
CA ALA A 98 0.39 -0.47 -0.92
C ALA A 98 1.65 -0.16 -0.11
N ALA A 99 1.82 1.09 0.31
CA ALA A 99 2.93 1.51 1.16
C ALA A 99 2.90 0.81 2.53
N LEU A 100 1.73 0.74 3.17
CA LEU A 100 1.55 0.00 4.43
C LEU A 100 1.80 -1.50 4.26
N GLU A 101 1.33 -2.08 3.15
CA GLU A 101 1.50 -3.51 2.87
C GLU A 101 2.97 -3.87 2.68
N PHE A 102 3.71 -3.10 1.87
CA PHE A 102 5.15 -3.31 1.68
C PHE A 102 5.92 -3.07 2.97
N ALA A 103 5.65 -1.98 3.68
CA ALA A 103 6.30 -1.70 4.95
C ALA A 103 6.06 -2.82 5.96
N SER A 104 4.82 -3.33 6.06
CA SER A 104 4.47 -4.48 6.90
C SER A 104 5.18 -5.77 6.50
N ASN A 105 5.33 -6.03 5.21
CA ASN A 105 6.03 -7.21 4.73
C ASN A 105 7.54 -7.14 5.00
N PHE A 106 8.16 -5.97 4.81
CA PHE A 106 9.54 -5.75 5.27
C PHE A 106 9.65 -5.75 6.80
N GLY A 107 8.63 -5.26 7.51
CA GLY A 107 8.58 -5.24 8.98
C GLY A 107 8.64 -6.63 9.57
N GLN A 108 8.03 -7.63 8.94
CA GLN A 108 8.19 -9.02 9.36
C GLN A 108 9.64 -9.50 9.31
N PHE A 109 10.41 -9.09 8.30
CA PHE A 109 11.85 -9.37 8.22
C PHE A 109 12.63 -8.55 9.25
N GLY A 110 12.27 -7.28 9.48
CA GLY A 110 12.89 -6.44 10.50
C GLY A 110 12.71 -7.02 11.90
N THR A 111 11.50 -7.46 12.24
CA THR A 111 11.21 -8.14 13.51
C THR A 111 11.97 -9.46 13.64
N ALA A 112 12.06 -10.25 12.56
CA ALA A 112 12.88 -11.46 12.54
C ALA A 112 14.39 -11.15 12.68
N ALA A 113 14.80 -9.95 12.25
CA ALA A 113 16.13 -9.38 12.47
C ALA A 113 16.27 -8.67 13.83
N GLY A 114 15.32 -8.86 14.75
CA GLY A 114 15.36 -8.32 16.11
C GLY A 114 15.22 -6.80 16.20
N LEU A 115 14.80 -6.12 15.13
CA LEU A 115 14.54 -4.69 15.13
C LEU A 115 13.20 -4.40 15.82
N THR A 116 13.13 -3.26 16.51
CA THR A 116 11.91 -2.79 17.19
C THR A 116 11.85 -1.26 17.15
N GLY A 117 10.67 -0.69 17.42
CA GLY A 117 10.50 0.76 17.51
C GLY A 117 10.93 1.48 16.22
N ALA A 118 11.69 2.56 16.37
CA ALA A 118 12.16 3.38 15.26
C ALA A 118 13.02 2.60 14.26
N ASP A 119 13.92 1.72 14.73
CA ASP A 119 14.77 0.93 13.84
C ASP A 119 13.94 0.01 12.94
N LEU A 120 12.81 -0.50 13.44
CA LEU A 120 11.89 -1.33 12.68
C LEU A 120 11.11 -0.50 11.64
N SER A 121 10.58 0.67 12.03
CA SER A 121 9.88 1.55 11.09
C SER A 121 10.80 2.08 10.00
N ASP A 122 12.02 2.49 10.35
CA ASP A 122 13.02 3.00 9.40
C ASP A 122 13.42 1.89 8.41
N PHE A 123 13.77 0.70 8.92
CA PHE A 123 14.08 -0.46 8.08
C PHE A 123 12.98 -0.75 7.06
N SER A 124 11.72 -0.75 7.50
CA SER A 124 10.56 -1.06 6.67
C SER A 124 10.22 0.02 5.66
N THR A 125 10.26 1.28 6.08
CA THR A 125 9.91 2.41 5.20
C THR A 125 11.02 2.69 4.20
N ASP A 126 12.30 2.55 4.59
CA ASP A 126 13.43 2.66 3.68
C ASP A 126 13.36 1.59 2.59
N LEU A 127 13.13 0.32 2.94
CA LEU A 127 12.99 -0.76 1.93
C LEU A 127 11.75 -0.58 1.03
N THR A 128 10.70 0.02 1.57
CA THR A 128 9.52 0.41 0.77
C THR A 128 9.85 1.54 -0.19
N GLY A 129 10.65 2.54 0.22
CA GLY A 129 11.17 3.58 -0.67
C GLY A 129 12.08 3.00 -1.76
N LEU A 130 13.01 2.11 -1.37
CA LEU A 130 13.92 1.43 -2.29
C LEU A 130 13.16 0.59 -3.32
N THR A 131 12.04 -0.02 -2.94
CA THR A 131 11.13 -0.71 -3.87
C THR A 131 10.71 0.20 -5.02
N SER A 132 10.21 1.40 -4.70
CA SER A 132 9.75 2.36 -5.72
C SER A 132 10.89 2.89 -6.58
N ASP A 133 12.04 3.11 -5.97
CA ASP A 133 13.26 3.53 -6.67
C ASP A 133 13.74 2.48 -7.66
N LEU A 134 13.80 1.21 -7.25
CA LEU A 134 14.20 0.11 -8.12
C LEU A 134 13.16 -0.17 -9.21
N ALA A 135 11.88 -0.04 -8.90
CA ALA A 135 10.81 -0.17 -9.88
C ALA A 135 10.89 0.92 -10.95
N SER A 136 11.15 2.17 -10.55
CA SER A 136 11.40 3.28 -11.47
C SER A 136 12.64 3.03 -12.33
N PHE A 137 13.77 2.73 -11.69
CA PHE A 137 15.07 2.60 -12.34
C PHE A 137 15.12 1.44 -13.35
N ASN A 138 14.50 0.30 -13.02
CA ASN A 138 14.50 -0.90 -13.85
C ASN A 138 13.24 -1.06 -14.71
N ASN A 139 12.33 -0.08 -14.68
CA ASN A 139 11.03 -0.13 -15.36
C ASN A 139 10.19 -1.38 -15.01
N LEU A 140 10.13 -1.70 -13.72
CA LEU A 140 9.32 -2.79 -13.16
C LEU A 140 8.03 -2.26 -12.54
N SER A 141 7.13 -3.17 -12.16
CA SER A 141 6.06 -2.84 -11.21
C SER A 141 6.63 -2.74 -9.78
N ASN A 142 5.94 -1.99 -8.91
CA ASN A 142 6.34 -1.92 -7.50
C ASN A 142 6.23 -3.29 -6.82
N ASP A 143 5.20 -4.08 -7.15
CA ASP A 143 5.05 -5.45 -6.63
C ASP A 143 6.20 -6.36 -7.03
N GLU A 144 6.66 -6.27 -8.28
CA GLU A 144 7.77 -7.08 -8.77
C GLU A 144 9.09 -6.69 -8.08
N ALA A 145 9.36 -5.39 -7.94
CA ALA A 145 10.53 -4.90 -7.20
C ALA A 145 10.48 -5.34 -5.73
N ALA A 146 9.33 -5.23 -5.07
CA ALA A 146 9.14 -5.65 -3.68
C ALA A 146 9.39 -7.16 -3.51
N GLN A 147 8.82 -7.99 -4.40
CA GLN A 147 9.02 -9.44 -4.37
C GLN A 147 10.49 -9.83 -4.55
N LYS A 148 11.23 -9.15 -5.43
CA LYS A 148 12.67 -9.40 -5.63
C LYS A 148 13.46 -9.03 -4.37
N LEU A 149 13.16 -7.90 -3.72
CA LEU A 149 13.78 -7.51 -2.45
C LEU A 149 13.47 -8.50 -1.33
N LEU A 150 12.20 -8.86 -1.13
CA LEU A 150 11.79 -9.85 -0.12
C LEU A 150 12.48 -11.20 -0.33
N SER A 151 12.57 -11.65 -1.60
CA SER A 151 13.32 -12.86 -1.96
C SER A 151 14.80 -12.75 -1.59
N GLY A 152 15.39 -11.59 -1.86
CA GLY A 152 16.75 -11.24 -1.47
C GLY A 152 17.02 -11.34 0.02
N LEU A 153 16.11 -10.79 0.84
CA LEU A 153 16.19 -10.85 2.31
C LEU A 153 16.06 -12.29 2.82
N ALA A 154 15.20 -13.10 2.19
CA ALA A 154 15.07 -14.53 2.47
C ALA A 154 16.33 -15.34 2.09
N GLY A 155 17.22 -14.78 1.25
CA GLY A 155 18.50 -15.38 0.87
C GLY A 155 18.57 -15.88 -0.57
N GLU A 156 17.52 -15.64 -1.37
CA GLU A 156 17.53 -15.92 -2.80
C GLU A 156 18.39 -14.89 -3.53
N THR A 157 19.26 -15.35 -4.43
CA THR A 157 20.22 -14.46 -5.11
C THR A 157 19.84 -14.18 -6.56
N GLU A 158 19.09 -15.08 -7.22
CA GLU A 158 18.73 -14.91 -8.62
C GLU A 158 17.81 -13.70 -8.88
N PRO A 159 16.73 -13.47 -8.09
CA PRO A 159 15.86 -12.32 -8.31
C PRO A 159 16.56 -10.97 -8.16
N LEU A 160 17.61 -10.94 -7.33
CA LEU A 160 18.42 -9.74 -7.06
C LEU A 160 19.42 -9.42 -8.17
N ARG A 161 19.87 -10.42 -8.95
CA ARG A 161 20.79 -10.18 -10.08
C ARG A 161 20.18 -9.28 -11.14
N GLU A 162 18.86 -9.41 -11.37
CA GLU A 162 18.12 -8.54 -12.29
C GLU A 162 18.05 -7.08 -11.82
N LEU A 163 18.22 -6.84 -10.51
CA LEU A 163 18.32 -5.51 -9.91
C LEU A 163 19.77 -5.01 -9.81
N GLY A 164 20.72 -5.74 -10.39
CA GLY A 164 22.15 -5.43 -10.32
C GLY A 164 22.81 -5.78 -8.99
N VAL A 165 22.14 -6.52 -8.11
CA VAL A 165 22.68 -6.91 -6.80
C VAL A 165 23.23 -8.33 -6.87
N PHE A 166 24.55 -8.45 -6.65
CA PHE A 166 25.27 -9.71 -6.63
C PHE A 166 25.69 -10.06 -5.22
N MET A 167 25.19 -11.19 -4.72
CA MET A 167 25.45 -11.64 -3.36
C MET A 167 25.62 -13.15 -3.34
N ASN A 168 26.50 -13.62 -2.45
CA ASN A 168 26.68 -15.03 -2.12
C ASN A 168 26.97 -15.15 -0.61
N ALA A 169 27.08 -16.38 -0.09
CA ALA A 169 27.30 -16.60 1.34
C ALA A 169 28.55 -15.88 1.88
N ALA A 170 29.65 -15.87 1.11
CA ALA A 170 30.89 -15.21 1.50
C ALA A 170 30.75 -13.68 1.56
N ALA A 171 29.99 -13.08 0.63
CA ALA A 171 29.71 -11.64 0.66
C ALA A 171 28.85 -11.27 1.89
N VAL A 172 27.86 -12.09 2.23
CA VAL A 172 27.01 -11.89 3.42
C VAL A 172 27.84 -11.99 4.70
N GLU A 173 28.71 -13.00 4.81
CA GLU A 173 29.63 -13.16 5.94
C GLU A 173 30.60 -11.98 6.06
N ALA A 174 31.23 -11.57 4.96
CA ALA A 174 32.11 -10.42 4.93
C ALA A 174 31.38 -9.13 5.36
N LYS A 175 30.15 -8.92 4.90
CA LYS A 175 29.36 -7.75 5.29
C LYS A 175 28.96 -7.79 6.77
N ALA A 176 28.56 -8.95 7.28
CA ALA A 176 28.24 -9.10 8.70
C ALA A 176 29.45 -8.81 9.60
N LEU A 177 30.65 -9.25 9.20
CA LEU A 177 31.90 -8.91 9.89
C LEU A 177 32.22 -7.41 9.81
N GLU A 178 32.03 -6.79 8.63
CA GLU A 178 32.23 -5.34 8.44
C GLU A 178 31.30 -4.52 9.35
N LEU A 179 30.05 -4.95 9.50
CA LEU A 179 29.05 -4.31 10.35
C LEU A 179 29.22 -4.64 11.84
N GLY A 180 30.17 -5.52 12.20
CA GLY A 180 30.38 -5.95 13.59
C GLY A 180 29.23 -6.79 14.15
N LEU A 181 28.44 -7.43 13.28
CA LEU A 181 27.30 -8.26 13.66
C LEU A 181 27.72 -9.64 14.20
N THR A 182 28.89 -10.13 13.79
CA THR A 182 29.40 -11.44 14.19
C THR A 182 30.91 -11.42 14.43
N GLY A 183 31.43 -12.43 15.13
CA GLY A 183 32.86 -12.64 15.32
C GLY A 183 33.54 -13.35 14.15
N VAL A 184 34.87 -13.28 14.07
CA VAL A 184 35.63 -13.94 13.00
C VAL A 184 35.52 -15.46 13.14
N ASN A 185 34.97 -16.13 12.10
CA ASN A 185 34.62 -17.55 12.03
C ASN A 185 33.41 -17.99 12.86
N ASP A 186 32.63 -17.06 13.41
CA ASP A 186 31.37 -17.41 14.07
C ASP A 186 30.26 -17.61 13.02
N PRO A 187 29.41 -18.64 13.16
CA PRO A 187 28.32 -18.86 12.24
C PRO A 187 27.28 -17.74 12.37
N LEU A 188 26.84 -17.19 11.24
CA LEU A 188 25.81 -16.15 11.24
C LEU A 188 24.45 -16.67 11.71
N THR A 189 23.83 -15.94 12.62
CA THR A 189 22.41 -16.10 12.95
C THR A 189 21.54 -15.62 11.78
N ASP A 190 20.28 -16.05 11.73
CA ASP A 190 19.37 -15.61 10.66
C ASP A 190 19.06 -14.11 10.75
N GLN A 191 19.04 -13.55 11.96
CA GLN A 191 18.97 -12.10 12.20
C GLN A 191 20.14 -11.37 11.53
N GLU A 192 21.37 -11.81 11.79
CA GLU A 192 22.57 -11.19 11.24
C GLU A 192 22.61 -11.29 9.71
N LYS A 193 22.14 -12.41 9.15
CA LYS A 193 22.02 -12.58 7.69
C LYS A 193 21.04 -11.58 7.08
N ILE A 194 19.88 -11.34 7.68
CA ILE A 194 18.89 -10.38 7.15
C ILE A 194 19.50 -8.97 7.11
N LEU A 195 20.16 -8.55 8.20
CA LEU A 195 20.81 -7.24 8.27
C LEU A 195 21.95 -7.10 7.26
N ALA A 196 22.83 -8.11 7.17
CA ALA A 196 23.94 -8.12 6.21
C ALA A 196 23.45 -8.11 4.75
N ARG A 197 22.40 -8.88 4.42
CA ARG A 197 21.79 -8.88 3.09
C ARG A 197 21.18 -7.51 2.76
N THR A 198 20.48 -6.92 3.73
CA THR A 198 19.91 -5.56 3.57
C THR A 198 21.00 -4.56 3.24
N ALA A 199 22.09 -4.56 4.01
CA ALA A 199 23.22 -3.66 3.79
C ALA A 199 23.87 -3.85 2.40
N LEU A 200 24.04 -5.11 1.95
CA LEU A 200 24.55 -5.40 0.61
C LEU A 200 23.62 -4.93 -0.51
N ILE A 201 22.30 -5.07 -0.33
CA ILE A 201 21.30 -4.56 -1.26
C ILE A 201 21.44 -3.04 -1.37
N TYR A 202 21.49 -2.31 -0.26
CA TYR A 202 21.67 -0.86 -0.28
C TYR A 202 22.99 -0.43 -0.92
N GLU A 203 24.09 -1.11 -0.60
CA GLU A 203 25.41 -0.80 -1.15
C GLU A 203 25.45 -0.93 -2.68
N GLN A 204 24.79 -1.96 -3.21
CA GLN A 204 24.79 -2.26 -4.64
C GLN A 204 23.69 -1.56 -5.45
N THR A 205 22.73 -0.91 -4.78
CA THR A 205 21.60 -0.21 -5.43
C THR A 205 21.70 1.32 -5.37
N THR A 206 22.86 1.86 -4.99
CA THR A 206 23.09 3.31 -4.84
C THR A 206 22.69 4.15 -6.05
N ALA A 207 22.83 3.62 -7.27
CA ALA A 207 22.41 4.30 -8.49
C ALA A 207 20.87 4.43 -8.61
N ALA A 208 20.13 3.44 -8.11
CA ALA A 208 18.67 3.43 -8.13
C ALA A 208 18.05 4.29 -7.02
N GLN A 209 18.72 4.42 -5.86
CA GLN A 209 18.21 5.21 -4.73
C GLN A 209 17.89 6.64 -5.14
N GLY A 210 16.68 7.10 -4.82
CA GLY A 210 16.08 8.37 -5.20
C GLY A 210 15.66 8.49 -6.68
N ASP A 211 15.69 7.42 -7.46
CA ASP A 211 15.33 7.47 -8.88
C ASP A 211 13.86 7.84 -9.10
N PHE A 212 12.95 7.32 -8.27
CA PHE A 212 11.53 7.65 -8.41
C PHE A 212 11.32 9.15 -8.26
N ALA A 213 11.93 9.76 -7.23
CA ALA A 213 11.84 11.20 -7.01
C ALA A 213 12.44 12.00 -8.18
N ARG A 214 13.65 11.61 -8.66
CA ARG A 214 14.32 12.28 -9.79
C ARG A 214 13.53 12.23 -11.09
N THR A 215 12.76 11.17 -11.30
CA THR A 215 12.03 10.93 -12.56
C THR A 215 10.52 11.05 -12.40
N SER A 216 10.06 11.58 -11.26
CA SER A 216 8.63 11.68 -10.89
C SER A 216 7.79 12.52 -11.87
N ASP A 217 8.39 13.51 -12.53
CA ASP A 217 7.75 14.33 -13.57
C ASP A 217 7.63 13.60 -14.93
N GLY A 218 8.29 12.45 -15.08
CA GLY A 218 8.17 11.60 -16.25
C GLY A 218 6.79 10.94 -16.35
N PHE A 219 6.32 10.71 -17.59
CA PHE A 219 4.98 10.18 -17.85
C PHE A 219 4.67 8.88 -17.09
N ALA A 220 5.63 7.94 -17.05
CA ALA A 220 5.45 6.67 -16.35
C ALA A 220 5.20 6.87 -14.84
N ASN A 221 5.99 7.70 -14.17
CA ASN A 221 5.81 7.95 -12.74
C ASN A 221 4.59 8.83 -12.46
N GLN A 222 4.22 9.76 -13.35
CA GLN A 222 2.93 10.46 -13.27
C GLN A 222 1.73 9.50 -13.34
N GLN A 223 1.81 8.45 -14.17
CA GLN A 223 0.78 7.41 -14.20
C GLN A 223 0.73 6.60 -12.90
N ARG A 224 1.90 6.22 -12.33
CA ARG A 224 1.97 5.54 -11.03
C ARG A 224 1.35 6.38 -9.91
N ILE A 225 1.72 7.66 -9.83
CA ILE A 225 1.16 8.62 -8.87
C ILE A 225 -0.35 8.75 -9.06
N LEU A 226 -0.84 8.89 -10.30
CA LEU A 226 -2.27 9.02 -10.57
C LEU A 226 -3.04 7.76 -10.14
N ALA A 227 -2.51 6.57 -10.42
CA ALA A 227 -3.11 5.31 -10.01
C ALA A 227 -3.16 5.20 -8.47
N ALA A 228 -2.06 5.54 -7.78
CA ALA A 228 -1.99 5.56 -6.32
C ALA A 228 -3.00 6.52 -5.70
N GLU A 229 -3.11 7.75 -6.23
CA GLU A 229 -4.07 8.74 -5.73
C GLU A 229 -5.52 8.36 -6.01
N PHE A 230 -5.78 7.69 -7.14
CA PHE A 230 -7.10 7.18 -7.44
C PHE A 230 -7.50 6.07 -6.47
N GLU A 231 -6.60 5.14 -6.16
CA GLU A 231 -6.83 4.10 -5.15
C GLU A 231 -7.08 4.70 -3.76
N ASN A 232 -6.28 5.70 -3.37
CA ASN A 232 -6.50 6.44 -2.11
C ASN A 232 -7.88 7.10 -2.07
N LEU A 233 -8.31 7.73 -3.17
CA LEU A 233 -9.63 8.32 -3.28
C LEU A 233 -10.74 7.26 -3.17
N GLN A 234 -10.56 6.09 -3.78
CA GLN A 234 -11.51 4.99 -3.66
C GLN A 234 -11.67 4.53 -2.22
N ALA A 235 -10.56 4.36 -1.50
CA ALA A 235 -10.57 4.02 -0.08
C ALA A 235 -11.25 5.12 0.76
N GLU A 236 -10.92 6.41 0.54
CA GLU A 236 -11.55 7.52 1.28
C GLU A 236 -13.07 7.58 1.07
N LEU A 237 -13.53 7.36 -0.17
CA LEU A 237 -14.96 7.29 -0.47
C LEU A 237 -15.59 6.04 0.15
N GLY A 238 -14.88 4.91 0.13
CA GLY A 238 -15.31 3.66 0.73
C GLY A 238 -15.47 3.74 2.24
N GLU A 239 -14.56 4.40 2.95
CA GLU A 239 -14.63 4.60 4.40
C GLU A 239 -15.93 5.30 4.81
N LYS A 240 -16.38 6.29 4.02
CA LYS A 240 -17.65 6.99 4.25
C LYS A 240 -18.87 6.09 4.02
N LEU A 241 -18.73 5.06 3.19
CA LEU A 241 -19.81 4.12 2.83
C LEU A 241 -19.80 2.86 3.72
N LEU A 242 -18.67 2.52 4.33
CA LEU A 242 -18.46 1.30 5.10
C LEU A 242 -19.50 1.09 6.23
N PRO A 243 -19.87 2.08 7.05
CA PRO A 243 -20.90 1.88 8.09
C PRO A 243 -22.27 1.50 7.54
N ILE A 244 -22.60 1.98 6.34
CA ILE A 244 -23.87 1.65 5.67
C ILE A 244 -23.83 0.19 5.20
N PHE A 245 -22.70 -0.25 4.64
CA PHE A 245 -22.51 -1.62 4.15
C PHE A 245 -22.46 -2.65 5.29
N ILE A 246 -21.81 -2.33 6.41
CA ILE A 246 -21.81 -3.18 7.61
C ILE A 246 -23.25 -3.41 8.06
N ARG A 247 -24.03 -2.34 8.22
CA ARG A 247 -25.43 -2.43 8.68
C ARG A 247 -26.33 -3.23 7.73
N VAL A 248 -26.11 -3.12 6.41
CA VAL A 248 -26.85 -3.92 5.43
C VAL A 248 -26.45 -5.40 5.51
N THR A 249 -25.15 -5.68 5.68
CA THR A 249 -24.64 -7.05 5.82
C THR A 249 -25.16 -7.71 7.10
N GLU A 250 -25.10 -7.02 8.24
CA GLU A 250 -25.67 -7.47 9.52
C GLU A 250 -27.16 -7.79 9.39
N TRP A 251 -27.94 -6.89 8.79
CA TRP A 251 -29.37 -7.13 8.54
C TRP A 251 -29.64 -8.38 7.70
N ILE A 252 -28.83 -8.64 6.66
CA ILE A 252 -28.96 -9.85 5.84
C ILE A 252 -28.66 -11.11 6.67
N LEU A 253 -27.62 -11.07 7.49
CA LEU A 253 -27.21 -12.21 8.31
C LEU A 253 -28.20 -12.50 9.44
N ASP A 254 -28.84 -11.48 10.02
CA ASP A 254 -29.70 -11.63 11.20
C ASP A 254 -31.18 -11.83 10.85
N ASP A 255 -31.69 -11.19 9.78
CA ASP A 255 -33.12 -11.13 9.46
C ASP A 255 -33.52 -11.88 8.17
N LEU A 256 -32.57 -12.26 7.31
CA LEU A 256 -32.86 -12.84 5.99
C LEU A 256 -32.40 -14.30 5.82
N ILE A 257 -31.26 -14.68 6.40
CA ILE A 257 -30.67 -16.05 6.36
C ILE A 257 -30.97 -16.77 7.67
#